data_AF-A0A0G1JYX7-F1
#
_entry.id   AF-A0A0G1JYX7-F1
#
_cell.length_a   1.000
_cell.length_b   1.000
_cell.length_c   1.000
_cell.angle_alpha   90.00
_cell.angle_beta   90.00
_cell.angle_gamma   90.00
#
_symmetry.space_group_name_H-M   'P 1'
#
loop_
_entity.id
_entity.type
_entity.pdbx_description
1 polymer ?
#
loop_
_entity_poly.entity_id
_entity_poly.type
_entity_poly.pdbx_seq_one_letter_code
_entity_poly.pdbx_strand_id
1 'polypeptide(L)'
;MKSKILALFGIGSYILSVLSSVTDLDDNSVAPIALILISGIATLVFYFLATIRLWKIQKIVPILLIFSAILLIVLLISQSVVPLLINIIKIINVIMFIRVICLLWTIEKYKVRKIDSQINFNYRI
;
A
#
# COMPACT_ATOMS: atom_id res chain seq x y z
N MET A 1 -8.41 -9.26 -10.42
CA MET A 1 -9.03 -9.09 -9.08
C MET A 1 -10.00 -7.91 -9.02
N LYS A 2 -11.06 -8.00 -8.22
CA LYS A 2 -11.91 -6.84 -7.84
C LYS A 2 -11.10 -5.87 -6.97
N SER A 3 -11.37 -4.57 -7.03
CA SER A 3 -10.58 -3.55 -6.31
C SER A 3 -10.67 -3.77 -4.80
N LYS A 4 -11.83 -4.23 -4.30
CA LYS A 4 -12.02 -4.60 -2.90
C LYS A 4 -11.15 -5.77 -2.45
N ILE A 5 -10.99 -6.80 -3.28
CA ILE A 5 -10.13 -7.95 -2.95
C ILE A 5 -8.67 -7.49 -2.84
N LEU A 6 -8.24 -6.59 -3.72
CA LEU A 6 -6.90 -6.02 -3.66
C LEU A 6 -6.70 -5.15 -2.41
N ALA A 7 -7.70 -4.35 -2.03
CA ALA A 7 -7.67 -3.59 -0.78
C ALA A 7 -7.60 -4.51 0.46
N LEU A 8 -8.39 -5.59 0.47
CA LEU A 8 -8.35 -6.59 1.55
C LEU A 8 -6.99 -7.28 1.64
N PHE A 9 -6.39 -7.62 0.49
CA PHE A 9 -5.05 -8.18 0.42
C PHE A 9 -4.00 -7.19 0.96
N GLY A 10 -4.10 -5.90 0.64
CA GLY A 10 -3.23 -4.86 1.19
C GLY A 10 -3.37 -4.69 2.69
N ILE A 11 -4.59 -4.75 3.23
CA ILE A 11 -4.82 -4.73 4.69
C ILE A 11 -4.15 -5.95 5.33
N GLY A 12 -4.34 -7.14 4.76
CA GLY A 12 -3.72 -8.37 5.24
C GLY A 12 -2.20 -8.31 5.20
N SER A 13 -1.60 -7.83 4.11
CA SER A 13 -0.15 -7.71 3.99
C SER A 13 0.42 -6.71 5.00
N TYR A 14 -0.30 -5.63 5.28
CA TYR A 14 0.12 -4.63 6.27
C TYR A 14 0.11 -5.19 7.68
N ILE A 15 -0.96 -5.90 8.08
CA ILE A 15 -1.01 -6.56 9.39
C ILE A 15 0.14 -7.56 9.53
N LEU A 16 0.40 -8.35 8.48
CA LEU A 16 1.51 -9.30 8.46
C LEU A 16 2.87 -8.59 8.57
N SER A 17 3.03 -7.44 7.91
CA SER A 17 4.23 -6.60 7.99
C SER A 17 4.45 -6.06 9.41
N VAL A 18 3.39 -5.58 10.07
CA VAL A 18 3.46 -5.07 11.45
C VAL A 18 3.85 -6.19 12.41
N LEU A 19 3.22 -7.37 12.30
CA LEU A 19 3.55 -8.53 13.12
C LEU A 19 4.99 -9.02 12.89
N SER A 20 5.48 -8.96 11.65
CA SER A 20 6.87 -9.33 11.34
C SER A 20 7.91 -8.30 11.79
N SER A 21 7.48 -7.08 12.11
CA SER A 21 8.37 -5.98 12.51
C SER A 21 8.55 -5.87 14.03
N VAL A 22 8.02 -6.81 14.82
CA VAL A 22 8.16 -6.81 16.27
C VAL A 22 9.63 -7.09 16.63
N THR A 23 10.24 -6.16 17.34
CA THR A 23 11.60 -6.28 17.91
C THR A 23 11.54 -6.32 19.43
N ASP A 24 12.47 -7.04 20.04
CA ASP A 24 12.68 -7.07 21.49
C ASP A 24 13.38 -5.79 21.97
N LEU A 25 13.53 -5.63 23.29
CA LEU A 25 14.20 -4.46 23.91
C LEU A 25 15.63 -4.24 23.42
N ASP A 26 16.29 -5.29 22.93
CA ASP A 26 17.63 -5.26 22.33
C ASP A 26 17.62 -5.03 20.81
N ASP A 27 16.48 -4.60 20.25
CA ASP A 27 16.23 -4.38 18.82
C ASP A 27 16.42 -5.63 17.92
N ASN A 28 16.42 -6.81 18.54
CA ASN A 28 16.45 -8.09 17.85
C ASN A 28 15.06 -8.45 17.31
N SER A 29 14.98 -8.95 16.08
CA SER A 29 13.70 -9.37 15.51
C SER A 29 13.19 -10.63 16.20
N VAL A 30 11.97 -10.55 16.75
CA VAL A 30 11.27 -11.68 17.41
C VAL A 30 10.54 -12.55 16.39
N ALA A 31 10.31 -12.01 15.19
CA ALA A 31 9.58 -12.70 14.14
C ALA A 31 10.46 -13.78 13.46
N PRO A 32 9.91 -14.97 13.17
CA PRO A 32 10.64 -15.98 12.42
C PRO A 32 10.96 -15.46 11.01
N ILE A 33 12.18 -15.73 10.53
CA ILE A 33 12.71 -15.26 9.22
C ILE A 33 11.75 -15.56 8.07
N ALA A 34 11.08 -16.72 8.09
CA ALA A 34 10.08 -17.09 7.10
C ALA A 34 8.90 -16.10 7.05
N LEU A 35 8.43 -15.61 8.20
CA LEU A 35 7.33 -14.64 8.28
C LEU A 35 7.74 -13.27 7.71
N ILE A 36 8.98 -12.84 7.98
CA ILE A 36 9.56 -11.59 7.45
C ILE A 36 9.65 -11.66 5.92
N LEU A 37 10.13 -12.79 5.38
CA LEU A 37 10.20 -12.99 3.93
C LEU A 37 8.81 -12.99 3.28
N ILE A 38 7.86 -13.73 3.85
CA ILE A 38 6.50 -13.81 3.32
C ILE A 38 5.80 -12.45 3.39
N SER A 39 5.96 -11.71 4.49
CA SER A 39 5.36 -10.37 4.62
C SER A 39 5.97 -9.38 3.63
N GLY A 40 7.29 -9.41 3.43
CA GLY A 40 7.98 -8.59 2.44
C GLY A 40 7.48 -8.87 1.02
N ILE A 41 7.41 -10.14 0.63
CA ILE A 41 6.92 -10.56 -0.69
C ILE A 41 5.46 -10.15 -0.88
N ALA A 42 4.59 -10.40 0.10
CA ALA A 42 3.17 -10.04 0.03
C ALA A 42 2.97 -8.53 -0.16
N THR A 43 3.74 -7.72 0.56
CA THR A 43 3.70 -6.25 0.48
C THR A 43 4.18 -5.75 -0.89
N LEU A 44 5.24 -6.37 -1.42
CA LEU A 44 5.79 -6.06 -2.74
C LEU A 44 4.79 -6.41 -3.85
N VAL A 45 4.17 -7.59 -3.79
CA VAL A 45 3.09 -7.98 -4.71
C VAL A 45 1.92 -7.01 -4.64
N PHE A 46 1.51 -6.58 -3.45
CA PHE A 46 0.46 -5.57 -3.28
C PHE A 46 0.84 -4.25 -3.97
N TYR A 47 2.08 -3.76 -3.80
CA TYR A 47 2.55 -2.53 -4.43
C TYR A 47 2.50 -2.59 -5.95
N PHE A 48 2.95 -3.69 -6.56
CA PHE A 48 2.87 -3.86 -8.01
C PHE A 48 1.42 -3.86 -8.51
N LEU A 49 0.55 -4.65 -7.87
CA LEU A 49 -0.85 -4.74 -8.27
C LEU A 49 -1.61 -3.43 -8.04
N ALA A 50 -1.36 -2.74 -6.92
CA ALA A 50 -1.96 -1.45 -6.60
C ALA A 50 -1.50 -0.40 -7.61
N THR A 51 -0.21 -0.38 -7.96
CA THR A 51 0.35 0.51 -8.97
C THR A 51 -0.32 0.33 -10.32
N ILE A 52 -0.38 -0.90 -10.85
CA ILE A 52 -1.01 -1.18 -12.15
C ILE A 52 -2.48 -0.74 -12.16
N ARG A 53 -3.18 -0.95 -11.04
CA ARG A 53 -4.60 -0.58 -10.89
C ARG A 53 -4.80 0.93 -10.86
N LEU A 54 -4.03 1.64 -10.04
CA LEU A 54 -4.13 3.07 -9.82
C LEU A 54 -3.58 3.88 -11.00
N TRP A 55 -2.64 3.33 -11.76
CA TRP A 55 -2.04 4.00 -12.92
C TRP A 55 -3.07 4.43 -13.96
N LYS A 56 -4.16 3.68 -14.11
CA LYS A 56 -5.24 3.99 -15.06
C LYS A 56 -6.18 5.10 -14.58
N ILE A 57 -6.06 5.54 -13.32
CA ILE A 57 -7.05 6.41 -12.66
C ILE A 57 -6.37 7.66 -12.10
N GLN A 58 -5.32 7.49 -11.31
CA GLN A 58 -4.53 8.57 -10.72
C GLN A 58 -3.07 8.14 -10.67
N LYS A 59 -2.28 8.60 -11.66
CA LYS A 59 -0.85 8.24 -11.82
C LYS A 59 0.04 8.76 -10.69
N ILE A 60 -0.31 9.89 -10.09
CA ILE A 60 0.50 10.56 -9.05
C ILE A 60 0.59 9.71 -7.77
N VAL A 61 -0.51 9.08 -7.36
CA VAL A 61 -0.59 8.32 -6.11
C VAL A 61 0.38 7.12 -6.06
N PRO A 62 0.43 6.22 -7.06
CA PRO A 62 1.38 5.11 -7.03
C PRO A 62 2.83 5.55 -7.21
N ILE A 63 3.09 6.63 -7.96
CA ILE A 63 4.43 7.22 -8.05
C ILE A 63 4.91 7.67 -6.66
N LEU A 64 4.04 8.34 -5.91
CA LEU A 64 4.35 8.83 -4.56
C LEU A 64 4.63 7.68 -3.59
N LEU A 65 3.88 6.58 -3.71
CA LEU A 65 4.04 5.38 -2.88
C LEU A 65 5.33 4.62 -3.19
N ILE A 66 5.70 4.49 -4.47
CA ILE A 66 6.97 3.88 -4.87
C ILE A 66 8.14 4.75 -4.40
N PHE A 67 8.03 6.07 -4.59
CA PHE A 67 9.06 7.01 -4.15
C PHE A 67 9.26 6.97 -2.62
N SER A 68 8.18 6.94 -1.83
CA SER A 68 8.29 6.83 -0.38
C SER A 68 8.93 5.51 0.06
N ALA A 69 8.62 4.41 -0.62
CA ALA A 69 9.21 3.10 -0.33
C ALA A 69 10.72 3.06 -0.64
N ILE A 70 11.15 3.60 -1.78
CA ILE A 70 12.57 3.69 -2.15
C ILE A 70 13.31 4.58 -1.14
N LEU A 71 12.73 5.72 -0.80
CA LEU A 71 13.34 6.67 0.13
C LEU A 71 13.50 6.05 1.53
N LEU A 72 12.53 5.26 1.98
CA LEU A 72 12.62 4.48 3.22
C LEU A 72 13.79 3.47 3.18
N ILE A 73 13.96 2.73 2.08
CA ILE A 73 15.04 1.74 1.92
C ILE A 73 16.41 2.43 1.94
N VAL A 74 16.56 3.54 1.22
CA VAL A 74 17.81 4.32 1.19
C VAL A 74 18.15 4.86 2.57
N LEU A 75 17.16 5.37 3.31
CA LEU A 75 17.37 5.81 4.69
C LEU A 75 17.77 4.68 5.64
N LEU A 76 17.19 3.49 5.47
CA LEU A 76 17.47 2.35 6.33
C LEU A 76 18.90 1.84 6.15
N ILE A 77 19.43 1.91 4.94
CA ILE A 77 20.82 1.52 4.61
C ILE A 77 21.80 2.59 5.05
N SER A 78 21.39 3.86 5.01
CA SER A 78 22.20 4.98 5.47
C SER A 78 22.27 5.00 7.00
N GLN A 79 23.32 4.42 7.57
CA GLN A 79 23.59 4.41 9.01
C GLN A 79 23.76 5.82 9.62
N SER A 80 23.85 6.86 8.78
CA SER A 80 24.06 8.24 9.20
C SER A 80 22.77 9.03 9.48
N VAL A 81 21.61 8.37 9.43
CA VAL A 81 20.32 9.06 9.48
C VAL A 81 19.73 9.08 10.88
N VAL A 82 19.32 10.27 11.32
CA VAL A 82 18.70 10.51 12.63
C VAL A 82 17.46 9.60 12.81
N PRO A 83 17.34 8.85 13.93
CA PRO A 83 16.22 7.94 14.19
C PRO A 83 14.84 8.61 14.04
N LEU A 84 14.77 9.90 14.38
CA LEU A 84 13.59 10.73 14.24
C LEU A 84 13.12 10.84 12.78
N LEU A 85 14.05 11.01 11.83
CA LEU A 85 13.73 11.16 10.40
C LEU A 85 13.20 9.86 9.81
N ILE A 86 13.79 8.72 10.20
CA ILE A 86 13.32 7.39 9.82
C ILE A 86 11.88 7.19 10.30
N ASN A 87 11.57 7.56 11.54
CA ASN A 87 10.23 7.44 12.10
C ASN A 87 9.21 8.34 11.39
N ILE A 88 9.57 9.59 11.05
CA ILE A 88 8.69 10.49 10.27
C ILE A 88 8.37 9.87 8.90
N ILE A 89 9.37 9.33 8.20
CA ILE A 89 9.16 8.72 6.88
C ILE A 89 8.34 7.44 6.98
N LYS A 90 8.53 6.62 8.03
CA LYS A 90 7.67 5.47 8.32
C LYS A 90 6.20 5.90 8.46
N ILE A 91 5.92 6.96 9.22
CA ILE A 91 4.56 7.50 9.40
C ILE A 91 3.98 7.96 8.05
N ILE A 92 4.74 8.72 7.26
CA ILE A 92 4.31 9.17 5.93
C ILE A 92 3.97 7.98 5.04
N ASN A 93 4.81 6.94 5.04
CA ASN A 93 4.58 5.72 4.26
C ASN A 93 3.28 5.01 4.67
N VAL A 94 2.99 4.93 5.98
CA VAL A 94 1.72 4.38 6.50
C VAL A 94 0.51 5.22 6.03
N ILE A 95 0.59 6.55 6.11
CA ILE A 95 -0.47 7.44 5.66
C ILE A 95 -0.74 7.25 4.15
N MET A 96 0.33 7.15 3.35
CA MET A 96 0.21 6.89 1.91
C MET A 96 -0.40 5.52 1.63
N PHE A 97 -0.01 4.51 2.40
CA PHE A 97 -0.56 3.17 2.30
C PHE A 97 -2.09 3.15 2.55
N ILE A 98 -2.53 3.78 3.64
CA ILE A 98 -3.96 3.92 3.97
C ILE A 98 -4.69 4.66 2.84
N ARG A 99 -4.11 5.74 2.32
CA ARG A 99 -4.68 6.49 1.20
C ARG A 99 -4.87 5.62 -0.04
N VAL A 100 -3.91 4.74 -0.35
CA VAL A 100 -4.01 3.78 -1.46
C VAL A 100 -5.14 2.78 -1.24
N ILE A 101 -5.29 2.25 -0.02
CA ILE A 101 -6.42 1.37 0.33
C ILE A 101 -7.77 2.10 0.12
N CYS A 102 -7.89 3.32 0.64
CA CYS A 102 -9.11 4.13 0.49
C CYS A 102 -9.45 4.38 -0.98
N LEU A 103 -8.45 4.71 -1.80
CA LEU A 103 -8.66 4.91 -3.24
C LEU A 103 -9.08 3.62 -3.94
N LEU A 104 -8.41 2.49 -3.66
CA LEU A 104 -8.79 1.18 -4.20
C LEU A 104 -10.24 0.83 -3.86
N TRP A 105 -10.68 1.14 -2.63
CA TRP A 105 -12.07 0.94 -2.20
C TRP A 105 -13.07 1.86 -2.93
N THR A 106 -12.68 3.11 -3.18
CA THR A 106 -13.56 4.13 -3.79
C THR A 106 -13.71 3.95 -5.30
N ILE A 107 -12.69 3.42 -5.98
CA ILE A 107 -12.68 3.20 -7.44
C ILE A 107 -13.83 2.31 -7.92
N GLU A 108 -14.23 1.31 -7.13
CA GLU A 108 -15.38 0.46 -7.49
C GLU A 108 -16.70 1.25 -7.51
N LYS A 109 -16.89 2.21 -6.59
CA LYS A 109 -18.09 3.06 -6.58
C LYS A 109 -18.17 3.93 -7.85
N TYR A 110 -17.03 4.38 -8.37
CA TYR A 110 -16.99 5.20 -9.58
C TYR A 110 -17.30 4.40 -10.86
N LYS A 111 -16.85 3.14 -10.91
CA LYS A 111 -17.13 2.25 -12.05
C LYS A 111 -18.61 1.83 -12.11
N VAL A 112 -19.23 1.57 -10.96
CA VAL A 112 -20.67 1.28 -10.86
C VAL A 112 -21.50 2.49 -11.29
N ARG A 113 -21.17 3.68 -10.77
CA ARG A 113 -21.92 4.91 -11.07
C ARG A 113 -21.84 5.32 -12.55
N LYS A 114 -20.70 5.07 -13.23
CA LYS A 114 -20.55 5.33 -14.67
C LYS A 114 -21.40 4.38 -15.53
N ILE A 115 -21.52 3.11 -15.14
CA ILE A 115 -22.36 2.13 -15.83
C ILE A 115 -23.85 2.52 -15.66
N ASP A 116 -24.28 2.86 -14.45
CA ASP A 116 -25.67 3.29 -14.20
C ASP A 116 -26.05 4.54 -15.03
N SER A 117 -25.13 5.50 -15.19
CA SER A 117 -25.36 6.68 -16.01
C SER A 117 -25.51 6.39 -17.51
N GLN A 118 -24.80 5.39 -18.05
CA GLN A 118 -24.94 5.00 -19.45
C GLN A 118 -26.20 4.19 -19.71
N ILE A 119 -26.58 3.32 -18.77
CA ILE A 119 -27.83 2.56 -18.81
C ILE A 119 -29.02 3.54 -18.81
N ASN A 120 -29.07 4.50 -17.88
CA ASN A 120 -30.15 5.50 -17.82
C ASN A 120 -30.24 6.40 -19.06
N PHE A 121 -29.13 6.66 -19.75
CA PHE A 121 -29.13 7.42 -21.00
C PHE A 121 -29.75 6.62 -22.15
N ASN A 122 -29.53 5.31 -22.20
CA ASN A 122 -29.99 4.44 -23.29
C ASN A 122 -31.50 4.10 -23.21
N TYR A 123 -32.14 4.28 -22.04
CA TYR A 123 -33.59 4.09 -21.85
C TYR A 123 -34.42 5.39 -21.97
N ARG A 124 -33.78 6.52 -22.29
CA ARG A 124 -34.44 7.82 -22.51
C ARG A 124 -34.57 8.20 -24.00
N ILE A 125 -34.21 7.28 -24.90
CA ILE A 125 -34.36 7.38 -26.36
C ILE A 125 -35.44 6.39 -26.77
#